data_AF-A0A7X8LUJ3-F1
#
_entry.id   AF-A0A7X8LUJ3-F1
#
_cell.length_a   1.000
_cell.length_b   1.000
_cell.length_c   1.000
_cell.angle_alpha   90.00
_cell.angle_beta   90.00
_cell.angle_gamma   90.00
#
_symmetry.space_group_name_H-M   'P 1'
#
loop_
_entity.id
_entity.type
_entity.pdbx_description
1 polymer ?
#
loop_
_entity_poly.entity_id
_entity_poly.type
_entity_poly.pdbx_seq_one_letter_code
_entity_poly.pdbx_strand_id
1 'polypeptide(L)'
;CIVSSDSDFTRLVIRLREAGMKVFGIGEKKTPSPFIAACDKFTYLEIIDANSRQSLRDNDYHKAGDAKKVNEDPISMIGEDVIKLISTSISDVADENGWAFLADVGNMIQKKRPDFDSRNFGFSKLTPLIKTLKCFEIDERDSGNSKIKHIYVKNKEKTVSDNNSKRRR
;
A
#
# COMPACT_ATOMS: atom_id res chain seq x y z
N CYS A 1 -20.01 -5.65 -6.05
CA CYS A 1 -19.50 -4.45 -5.34
C CYS A 1 -20.61 -3.88 -4.49
N ILE A 2 -20.31 -3.36 -3.30
CA ILE A 2 -21.26 -2.68 -2.41
C ILE A 2 -20.76 -1.25 -2.21
N VAL A 3 -21.64 -0.27 -2.41
CA VAL A 3 -21.35 1.15 -2.17
C VAL A 3 -22.14 1.58 -0.95
N SER A 4 -21.46 1.72 0.20
CA SER A 4 -22.09 2.10 1.45
C SER A 4 -21.03 2.54 2.47
N SER A 5 -21.41 3.46 3.36
CA SER A 5 -20.63 3.81 4.56
C SER A 5 -21.28 3.30 5.85
N ASP A 6 -22.31 2.45 5.74
CA ASP A 6 -23.09 1.92 6.86
C ASP A 6 -22.60 0.52 7.28
N SER A 7 -22.44 0.32 8.59
CA SER A 7 -22.06 -0.96 9.18
C SER A 7 -23.12 -2.05 9.05
N ASP A 8 -24.37 -1.72 8.75
CA ASP A 8 -25.46 -2.72 8.68
C ASP A 8 -25.25 -3.76 7.57
N PHE A 9 -24.51 -3.42 6.52
CA PHE A 9 -24.19 -4.35 5.43
C PHE A 9 -23.06 -5.34 5.77
N THR A 10 -22.43 -5.24 6.95
CA THR A 10 -21.33 -6.13 7.36
C THR A 10 -21.72 -7.61 7.27
N ARG A 11 -22.92 -7.97 7.76
CA ARG A 11 -23.41 -9.37 7.70
C ARG A 11 -23.67 -9.86 6.29
N LEU A 12 -24.14 -8.97 5.41
CA LEU A 12 -24.33 -9.28 3.99
C LEU A 12 -22.99 -9.59 3.34
N VAL A 13 -21.99 -8.72 3.54
CA VAL A 13 -20.64 -8.89 3.01
C VAL A 13 -20.04 -10.22 3.44
N ILE A 14 -20.13 -10.55 4.73
CA ILE A 14 -19.60 -11.82 5.27
C ILE A 14 -20.24 -13.01 4.56
N ARG A 15 -21.58 -13.04 4.45
CA ARG A 15 -22.28 -14.14 3.78
C ARG A 15 -21.90 -14.29 2.31
N LEU A 16 -21.71 -13.19 1.59
CA LEU A 16 -21.28 -13.23 0.20
C LEU A 16 -19.87 -13.86 0.09
N ARG A 17 -18.96 -13.51 0.99
CA ARG A 17 -17.61 -14.10 1.04
C ARG A 17 -17.63 -15.57 1.42
N GLU A 18 -18.46 -15.96 2.39
CA GLU A 18 -18.68 -17.36 2.76
C GLU A 18 -19.23 -18.18 1.59
N ALA A 19 -20.04 -17.58 0.71
CA ALA A 19 -20.51 -18.18 -0.53
C ALA A 19 -19.44 -18.20 -1.65
N GLY A 20 -18.20 -17.83 -1.36
CA GLY A 20 -17.08 -17.80 -2.31
C GLY A 20 -17.08 -16.59 -3.25
N MET A 21 -17.91 -15.57 -2.99
CA MET A 21 -17.94 -14.36 -3.81
C MET A 21 -16.91 -13.34 -3.34
N LYS A 22 -16.22 -12.70 -4.30
CA LYS A 22 -15.38 -11.53 -4.01
C LYS A 22 -16.23 -10.29 -3.78
N VAL A 23 -16.02 -9.62 -2.65
CA VAL A 23 -16.75 -8.43 -2.26
C VAL A 23 -15.83 -7.21 -2.23
N PHE A 24 -16.09 -6.29 -3.17
CA PHE A 24 -15.48 -4.97 -3.20
C PHE A 24 -16.41 -3.96 -2.52
N GLY A 25 -15.94 -3.36 -1.44
CA GLY A 25 -16.61 -2.26 -0.73
C GLY A 25 -16.13 -0.89 -1.22
N ILE A 26 -17.04 0.07 -1.28
CA ILE A 26 -16.76 1.46 -1.62
C ILE A 26 -17.52 2.35 -0.62
N GLY A 27 -16.85 3.32 -0.02
CA GLY A 27 -17.48 4.22 0.96
C GLY A 27 -16.60 5.42 1.30
N GLU A 28 -17.09 6.29 2.19
CA GLU A 28 -16.37 7.48 2.63
C GLU A 28 -15.28 7.15 3.67
N LYS A 29 -14.35 8.08 3.94
CA LYS A 29 -13.34 7.90 5.01
C LYS A 29 -13.92 7.64 6.40
N LYS A 30 -15.16 8.09 6.66
CA LYS A 30 -15.86 7.85 7.93
C LYS A 30 -16.48 6.46 8.06
N THR A 31 -16.32 5.60 7.06
CA THR A 31 -16.90 4.25 7.05
C THR A 31 -16.38 3.43 8.24
N PRO A 32 -17.26 2.78 9.02
CA PRO A 32 -16.84 2.01 10.19
C PRO A 32 -15.90 0.85 9.84
N SER A 33 -14.89 0.63 10.67
CA SER A 33 -13.91 -0.45 10.50
C SER A 33 -14.50 -1.86 10.36
N PRO A 34 -15.65 -2.23 11.00
CA PRO A 34 -16.24 -3.55 10.81
C PRO A 34 -16.67 -3.81 9.36
N PHE A 35 -17.23 -2.82 8.67
CA PHE A 35 -17.66 -2.97 7.28
C PHE A 35 -16.46 -3.08 6.33
N ILE A 36 -15.44 -2.26 6.55
CA ILE A 36 -14.19 -2.29 5.79
C ILE A 36 -13.52 -3.67 5.92
N ALA A 37 -13.36 -4.16 7.15
CA ALA A 37 -12.71 -5.45 7.43
C ALA A 37 -13.50 -6.65 6.91
N ALA A 38 -14.82 -6.51 6.73
CA ALA A 38 -15.63 -7.55 6.14
C ALA A 38 -15.36 -7.72 4.63
N CYS A 39 -14.96 -6.67 3.91
CA CYS A 39 -14.72 -6.71 2.47
C CYS A 39 -13.40 -7.40 2.09
N ASP A 40 -13.27 -7.88 0.86
CA ASP A 40 -11.98 -8.35 0.33
C ASP A 40 -11.09 -7.19 -0.11
N LYS A 41 -11.70 -6.09 -0.55
CA LYS A 41 -11.05 -4.83 -0.86
C LYS A 41 -12.02 -3.69 -0.61
N PHE A 42 -11.52 -2.59 -0.05
CA PHE A 42 -12.27 -1.38 0.22
C PHE A 42 -11.63 -0.19 -0.50
N THR A 43 -12.43 0.67 -1.12
CA THR A 43 -11.95 1.87 -1.81
C THR A 43 -12.68 3.11 -1.30
N TYR A 44 -11.92 4.11 -0.88
CA TYR A 44 -12.46 5.38 -0.42
C TYR A 44 -12.94 6.23 -1.61
N LEU A 45 -14.15 6.80 -1.51
CA LEU A 45 -14.75 7.66 -2.54
C LEU A 45 -13.90 8.88 -2.87
N GLU A 46 -13.22 9.45 -1.87
CA GLU A 46 -12.38 10.65 -2.00
C GLU A 46 -11.20 10.45 -2.96
N ILE A 47 -10.70 9.21 -3.09
CA ILE A 47 -9.64 8.87 -4.05
C ILE A 47 -10.17 8.91 -5.49
N ILE A 48 -11.43 8.53 -5.69
CA ILE A 48 -12.04 8.44 -7.02
C ILE A 48 -12.22 9.86 -7.58
N ASP A 49 -12.68 10.79 -6.75
CA ASP A 49 -12.86 12.20 -7.11
C ASP A 49 -11.53 12.93 -7.37
N ALA A 50 -10.46 12.57 -6.64
CA ALA A 50 -9.13 13.11 -6.90
C ALA A 50 -8.60 12.65 -8.27
N ASN A 51 -8.80 11.38 -8.62
CA ASN A 51 -8.34 10.82 -9.91
C ASN A 51 -9.14 11.34 -11.11
N SER A 52 -10.46 11.61 -10.98
CA SER A 52 -11.23 12.18 -12.09
C SER A 52 -10.72 13.57 -12.48
N ARG A 53 -10.21 14.35 -11.51
CA ARG A 53 -9.58 15.66 -11.72
C ARG A 53 -8.14 15.57 -12.24
N GLN A 54 -7.45 14.48 -11.94
CA GLN A 54 -6.05 14.26 -12.32
C GLN A 54 -5.91 13.56 -13.69
N SER A 55 -6.87 12.71 -14.07
CA SER A 55 -6.94 12.04 -15.38
C SER A 55 -7.08 13.00 -16.56
N LEU A 56 -7.47 14.26 -16.33
CA LEU A 56 -7.47 15.31 -17.36
C LEU A 56 -6.07 15.89 -17.63
N ARG A 57 -5.04 15.45 -16.90
CA ARG A 57 -3.68 16.02 -16.96
C ARG A 57 -2.58 15.03 -17.40
N ASP A 58 -2.89 13.75 -17.56
CA ASP A 58 -1.87 12.69 -17.75
C ASP A 58 -1.71 12.24 -19.22
N ASN A 59 -1.29 13.16 -20.09
CA ASN A 59 -0.67 12.81 -21.39
C ASN A 59 0.82 13.18 -21.45
N ASP A 60 1.49 13.32 -20.31
CA ASP A 60 2.94 13.52 -20.30
C ASP A 60 3.60 12.75 -19.16
N TYR A 61 4.12 11.58 -19.51
CA TYR A 61 5.25 10.99 -18.80
C TYR A 61 6.42 11.96 -18.93
N HIS A 62 6.58 12.83 -17.92
CA HIS A 62 7.77 13.56 -17.46
C HIS A 62 7.40 14.97 -16.99
N LYS A 63 7.03 15.13 -15.72
CA LYS A 63 7.51 16.27 -14.93
C LYS A 63 7.27 16.08 -13.44
N ALA A 64 8.38 16.08 -12.70
CA ALA A 64 8.38 16.53 -11.33
C ALA A 64 7.85 17.98 -11.27
N GLY A 65 7.03 18.26 -10.25
CA GLY A 65 6.66 19.61 -9.85
C GLY A 65 5.23 20.02 -10.20
N ASP A 66 4.30 19.77 -9.28
CA ASP A 66 3.61 20.86 -8.58
C ASP A 66 3.04 20.32 -7.26
N ALA A 67 3.94 20.09 -6.30
CA ALA A 67 3.57 19.90 -4.92
C ALA A 67 3.23 21.26 -4.33
N LYS A 68 1.95 21.62 -4.30
CA LYS A 68 1.48 22.70 -3.44
C LYS A 68 1.48 22.22 -1.99
N LYS A 69 2.59 22.57 -1.30
CA LYS A 69 2.76 22.80 0.13
C LYS A 69 2.02 21.84 1.08
N VAL A 70 2.77 20.85 1.56
CA VAL A 70 2.97 20.67 3.01
C VAL A 70 4.47 20.46 3.21
N ASN A 71 5.14 21.47 3.79
CA ASN A 71 6.51 21.33 4.27
C ASN A 71 6.44 20.54 5.56
N GLU A 72 6.75 19.25 5.51
CA GLU A 72 7.14 18.38 6.62
C GLU A 72 7.52 17.03 5.98
N ASP A 73 8.61 16.41 6.43
CA ASP A 73 9.22 15.26 5.77
C ASP A 73 8.18 14.18 5.36
N PRO A 74 8.23 13.63 4.13
CA PRO A 74 7.22 12.69 3.62
C PRO A 74 7.13 11.38 4.43
N ILE A 75 8.08 11.15 5.35
CA ILE A 75 8.11 10.02 6.28
C ILE A 75 7.15 10.24 7.46
N SER A 76 6.90 11.49 7.89
CA SER A 76 6.04 11.78 9.05
C SER A 76 4.54 11.55 8.77
N MET A 77 4.11 11.54 7.50
CA MET A 77 2.71 11.23 7.14
C MET A 77 2.44 9.75 6.89
N ILE A 78 3.47 8.94 6.62
CA ILE A 78 3.31 7.50 6.43
C ILE A 78 3.61 6.85 7.77
N GLY A 79 2.55 6.55 8.53
CA GLY A 79 2.68 6.00 9.87
C GLY A 79 3.53 4.73 9.92
N GLU A 80 4.15 4.50 11.08
CA GLU A 80 4.91 3.27 11.35
C GLU A 80 4.06 2.00 11.12
N ASP A 81 2.74 2.11 11.24
CA ASP A 81 1.78 1.04 10.93
C ASP A 81 1.89 0.58 9.47
N VAL A 82 2.03 1.51 8.52
CA VAL A 82 2.15 1.21 7.09
C VAL A 82 3.50 0.57 6.80
N ILE A 83 4.57 1.09 7.39
CA ILE A 83 5.92 0.51 7.24
C ILE A 83 5.93 -0.92 7.78
N LYS A 84 5.35 -1.14 8.96
CA LYS A 84 5.23 -2.47 9.58
C LYS A 84 4.36 -3.41 8.77
N LEU A 85 3.24 -2.92 8.22
CA LEU A 85 2.37 -3.69 7.33
C LEU A 85 3.13 -4.16 6.08
N ILE A 86 3.85 -3.26 5.41
CA ILE A 86 4.64 -3.62 4.22
C ILE A 86 5.75 -4.59 4.61
N SER A 87 6.49 -4.30 5.67
CA SER A 87 7.63 -5.12 6.11
C SER A 87 7.23 -6.55 6.48
N THR A 88 6.15 -6.71 7.26
CA THR A 88 5.61 -8.04 7.59
C THR A 88 5.05 -8.75 6.36
N SER A 89 4.43 -8.03 5.42
CA SER A 89 3.91 -8.62 4.18
C SER A 89 5.02 -9.09 3.26
N ILE A 90 6.16 -8.40 3.22
CA ILE A 90 7.37 -8.85 2.53
C ILE A 90 7.88 -10.14 3.18
N SER A 91 8.02 -10.17 4.50
CA SER A 91 8.50 -11.36 5.21
C SER A 91 7.63 -12.59 4.99
N ASP A 92 6.31 -12.44 4.88
CA ASP A 92 5.38 -13.55 4.70
C ASP A 92 5.44 -14.19 3.30
N VAL A 93 5.94 -13.46 2.30
CA VAL A 93 5.99 -13.93 0.90
C VAL A 93 7.41 -13.89 0.31
N ALA A 94 8.41 -13.71 1.16
CA ALA A 94 9.81 -13.73 0.76
C ALA A 94 10.27 -15.16 0.44
N ASP A 95 11.16 -15.27 -0.53
CA ASP A 95 11.92 -16.48 -0.82
C ASP A 95 13.02 -16.72 0.23
N GLU A 96 13.77 -17.82 0.05
CA GLU A 96 14.88 -18.20 0.94
C GLU A 96 16.00 -17.14 1.01
N ASN A 97 16.09 -16.27 0.00
CA ASN A 97 17.07 -15.18 -0.08
C ASN A 97 16.53 -13.86 0.52
N GLY A 98 15.29 -13.87 1.01
CA GLY A 98 14.60 -12.71 1.58
C GLY A 98 13.96 -11.77 0.55
N TRP A 99 13.91 -12.16 -0.73
CA TRP A 99 13.28 -11.38 -1.80
C TRP A 99 11.84 -11.80 -2.00
N ALA A 100 10.93 -10.83 -2.07
CA ALA A 100 9.52 -11.07 -2.36
C ALA A 100 9.14 -10.44 -3.70
N PHE A 101 8.34 -11.13 -4.50
CA PHE A 101 7.79 -10.55 -5.72
C PHE A 101 6.75 -9.48 -5.36
N LEU A 102 6.88 -8.28 -5.93
CA LEU A 102 6.07 -7.11 -5.51
C LEU A 102 4.57 -7.33 -5.68
N ALA A 103 4.15 -8.11 -6.69
CA ALA A 103 2.73 -8.40 -6.89
C ALA A 103 2.17 -9.25 -5.73
N ASP A 104 2.93 -10.21 -5.24
CA ASP A 104 2.54 -11.06 -4.11
C ASP A 104 2.52 -10.26 -2.81
N VAL A 105 3.46 -9.35 -2.62
CA VAL A 105 3.44 -8.39 -1.50
C VAL A 105 2.19 -7.52 -1.56
N GLY A 106 1.85 -6.98 -2.73
CA GLY A 106 0.62 -6.19 -2.91
C GLY A 106 -0.65 -6.99 -2.58
N ASN A 107 -0.72 -8.24 -3.01
CA ASN A 107 -1.81 -9.16 -2.69
C ASN A 107 -1.88 -9.47 -1.19
N MET A 108 -0.72 -9.67 -0.54
CA MET A 108 -0.64 -9.93 0.90
C MET A 108 -1.09 -8.72 1.72
N ILE A 109 -0.69 -7.51 1.32
CA ILE A 109 -1.12 -6.26 1.96
C ILE A 109 -2.64 -6.12 1.88
N GLN A 110 -3.25 -6.37 0.72
CA GLN A 110 -4.71 -6.30 0.55
C GLN A 110 -5.45 -7.31 1.44
N LYS A 111 -4.89 -8.53 1.60
CA LYS A 111 -5.46 -9.54 2.51
C LYS A 111 -5.43 -9.10 3.97
N LYS A 112 -4.35 -8.44 4.40
CA LYS A 112 -4.19 -7.96 5.79
C LYS A 112 -4.96 -6.68 6.08
N ARG A 113 -5.04 -5.78 5.10
CA ARG A 113 -5.63 -4.45 5.21
C ARG A 113 -6.42 -4.13 3.93
N PRO A 114 -7.72 -4.46 3.89
CA PRO A 114 -8.55 -4.31 2.68
C PRO A 114 -8.67 -2.86 2.16
N ASP A 115 -8.51 -1.86 3.03
CA ASP A 115 -8.57 -0.43 2.67
C ASP A 115 -7.24 0.16 2.21
N PHE A 116 -6.17 -0.65 2.19
CA PHE A 116 -4.87 -0.15 1.77
C PHE A 116 -4.87 0.20 0.27
N ASP A 117 -4.48 1.44 -0.04
CA ASP A 117 -4.26 1.91 -1.40
C ASP A 117 -3.12 2.93 -1.39
N SER A 118 -2.14 2.78 -2.30
CA SER A 118 -1.00 3.71 -2.40
C SER A 118 -1.45 5.15 -2.67
N ARG A 119 -2.63 5.32 -3.29
CA ARG A 119 -3.20 6.63 -3.61
C ARG A 119 -3.69 7.38 -2.38
N ASN A 120 -4.00 6.68 -1.29
CA ASN A 120 -4.28 7.31 0.01
C ASN A 120 -3.09 8.13 0.52
N PHE A 121 -1.88 7.78 0.07
CA PHE A 121 -0.62 8.41 0.44
C PHE A 121 -0.05 9.29 -0.68
N GLY A 122 -0.83 9.55 -1.75
CA GLY A 122 -0.40 10.38 -2.88
C GLY A 122 0.42 9.66 -3.96
N PHE A 123 0.50 8.32 -3.94
CA PHE A 123 1.24 7.54 -4.94
C PHE A 123 0.31 6.79 -5.88
N SER A 124 0.57 6.87 -7.19
CA SER A 124 -0.23 6.17 -8.21
C SER A 124 -0.06 4.65 -8.17
N LYS A 125 1.08 4.16 -7.66
CA LYS A 125 1.44 2.73 -7.57
C LYS A 125 2.15 2.44 -6.25
N LEU A 126 2.27 1.15 -5.92
CA LEU A 126 3.00 0.68 -4.75
C LEU A 126 4.52 0.90 -4.87
N THR A 127 5.08 0.78 -6.08
CA THR A 127 6.53 0.94 -6.28
C THR A 127 7.05 2.33 -5.88
N PRO A 128 6.45 3.46 -6.32
CA PRO A 128 6.84 4.78 -5.84
C PRO A 128 6.74 4.94 -4.31
N LEU A 129 5.66 4.41 -3.70
CA LEU A 129 5.49 4.45 -2.24
C LEU A 129 6.65 3.74 -1.52
N ILE A 130 6.98 2.51 -1.93
CA ILE A 130 8.08 1.73 -1.31
C ILE A 130 9.43 2.42 -1.53
N LYS A 131 9.67 3.01 -2.71
CA LYS A 131 10.90 3.78 -3.02
C LYS A 131 11.10 4.93 -2.03
N THR A 132 10.03 5.62 -1.62
CA THR A 132 10.11 6.76 -0.69
C THR A 132 10.42 6.36 0.75
N LEU A 133 10.04 5.15 1.19
CA LEU A 133 10.19 4.71 2.57
C LEU A 133 11.65 4.40 2.98
N LYS A 134 12.56 4.25 2.02
CA LYS A 134 14.02 4.02 2.19
C LYS A 134 14.44 2.80 3.03
N CYS A 135 13.54 2.13 3.73
CA CYS A 135 13.76 0.92 4.54
C CYS A 135 13.59 -0.40 3.77
N PHE A 136 13.37 -0.32 2.45
CA PHE A 136 13.24 -1.49 1.58
C PHE A 136 14.27 -1.42 0.44
N GLU A 137 14.75 -2.58 0.02
CA GLU A 137 15.53 -2.77 -1.21
C GLU A 137 14.58 -3.15 -2.34
N ILE A 138 14.88 -2.69 -3.55
CA ILE A 138 14.08 -2.94 -4.74
C ILE A 138 15.01 -3.39 -5.85
N ASP A 139 14.66 -4.51 -6.49
CA ASP A 139 15.38 -5.10 -7.60
C ASP A 139 14.42 -5.26 -8.79
N GLU A 140 14.75 -4.62 -9.91
CA GLU A 140 13.97 -4.70 -11.15
C GLU A 140 14.65 -5.71 -12.09
N ARG A 141 14.06 -6.88 -12.24
CA ARG A 141 14.56 -7.96 -13.09
C ARG A 141 13.83 -7.96 -14.43
N ASP A 142 14.57 -8.13 -15.51
CA ASP A 142 13.97 -8.32 -16.82
C ASP A 142 13.24 -9.66 -16.87
N SER A 143 11.96 -9.62 -17.23
CA SER A 143 11.26 -10.82 -17.67
C SER A 143 11.72 -11.10 -19.11
N GLY A 144 11.82 -12.37 -19.52
CA GLY A 144 12.28 -12.74 -20.88
C GLY A 144 11.49 -12.11 -22.03
N ASN A 145 10.40 -11.39 -21.73
CA ASN A 145 9.73 -10.43 -22.61
C ASN A 145 10.11 -8.98 -22.25
N SER A 146 10.82 -8.31 -23.16
CA SER A 146 11.38 -6.93 -23.05
C SER A 146 10.42 -5.81 -22.57
N LYS A 147 9.10 -6.04 -22.53
CA LYS A 147 8.10 -5.05 -22.11
C LYS A 147 7.63 -5.17 -20.66
N ILE A 148 7.96 -6.26 -19.95
CA ILE A 148 7.48 -6.50 -18.58
C ILE A 148 8.69 -6.65 -17.65
N LYS A 149 8.82 -5.75 -16.68
CA LYS A 149 9.82 -5.86 -15.61
C LYS A 149 9.20 -6.52 -14.39
N HIS A 150 9.87 -7.54 -13.85
CA HIS A 150 9.50 -8.13 -12.56
C HIS A 150 10.18 -7.34 -11.45
N ILE A 151 9.40 -6.84 -10.50
CA ILE A 151 9.93 -6.06 -9.38
C ILE A 151 9.95 -6.95 -8.14
N TYR A 152 11.11 -7.06 -7.51
CA TYR A 152 11.31 -7.74 -6.25
C TYR A 152 11.63 -6.72 -5.16
N VAL A 153 11.20 -7.00 -3.94
CA VAL A 153 11.41 -6.15 -2.78
C VAL A 153 11.91 -6.97 -1.60
N LYS A 154 12.78 -6.38 -0.80
CA LYS A 154 13.36 -7.00 0.40
C LYS A 154 13.40 -6.00 1.55
N ASN A 155 13.23 -6.48 2.77
CA ASN A 155 13.43 -5.67 3.97
C ASN A 155 14.92 -5.33 4.11
N LYS A 156 15.26 -4.04 4.25
CA LYS A 156 16.63 -3.69 4.66
C LYS A 156 16.84 -4.16 6.08
N GLU A 157 17.94 -4.85 6.31
CA GLU A 157 18.38 -5.11 7.68
C GLU A 157 18.60 -3.76 8.36
N LYS A 158 18.04 -3.59 9.56
CA LYS A 158 18.42 -2.46 10.41
C LYS A 158 19.90 -2.65 10.71
N THR A 159 20.77 -1.89 10.06
CA THR A 159 22.14 -1.76 10.53
C THR A 159 22.07 -1.24 11.95
N VAL A 160 22.32 -2.13 12.91
CA VAL A 160 22.58 -1.78 14.31
C VAL A 160 23.93 -1.06 14.32
N SER A 161 23.94 0.21 13.93
CA SER A 161 25.12 1.07 14.00
C SER A 161 24.89 2.10 15.11
N ASP A 162 25.59 1.86 16.21
CA ASP A 162 26.01 2.77 17.29
C ASP A 162 24.96 3.45 18.18
N ASN A 163 24.82 2.89 19.39
CA ASN A 163 24.77 3.68 20.62
C ASN A 163 25.25 2.85 21.83
N ASN A 164 26.50 2.36 21.76
CA ASN A 164 27.18 1.83 22.95
C ASN A 164 28.47 2.60 23.23
N SER A 165 28.34 3.92 23.44
CA SER A 165 29.44 4.75 23.93
C SER A 165 28.91 5.91 24.78
N LYS A 166 28.43 5.62 26.01
CA LYS A 166 28.44 6.53 27.18
C LYS A 166 27.74 5.90 28.38
N ARG A 167 28.35 4.86 28.97
CA ARG A 167 28.15 4.50 30.39
C ARG A 167 29.43 3.91 30.96
N ARG A 168 30.44 4.77 31.05
CA ARG A 168 31.55 4.65 32.00
C ARG A 168 31.62 5.97 32.74
N ARG A 169 30.98 6.01 33.91
CA ARG A 169 31.37 6.80 35.07
C ARG A 169 31.02 5.96 36.29
#